data_AF-A0A5B7IM87-F1
#
_entry.id   AF-A0A5B7IM87-F1
#
_cell.length_a   1.000
_cell.length_b   1.000
_cell.length_c   1.000
_cell.angle_alpha   90.00
_cell.angle_beta   90.00
_cell.angle_gamma   90.00
#
_symmetry.space_group_name_H-M   'P 1'
#
loop_
_entity.id
_entity.type
_entity.pdbx_description
1 polymer ?
#
loop_
_entity_poly.entity_id
_entity_poly.type
_entity_poly.pdbx_seq_one_letter_code
_entity_poly.pdbx_strand_id
1 'polypeptide(L)'
;MPCMRMQGECFSCGKDGSGCVAMGLHADSWQAAPASTGQQLYLVTGPQDAPCVYHYRALLEVSGSEEVEGLLQLTIVMPDGHTANFDLTAG
;
A
#
# COMPACT_ATOMS: atom_id res chain seq x y z
N MET A 1 -8.06 -12.02 0.63
CA MET A 1 -8.06 -11.51 2.02
C MET A 1 -7.50 -10.10 1.99
N PRO A 2 -8.31 -9.06 2.20
CA PRO A 2 -7.88 -7.67 2.16
C PRO A 2 -7.74 -7.12 3.58
N CYS A 3 -6.52 -6.87 4.01
CA CYS A 3 -6.25 -6.41 5.37
C CYS A 3 -4.78 -6.03 5.52
N MET A 4 -4.38 -4.83 5.08
CA MET A 4 -2.99 -4.41 5.16
C MET A 4 -2.51 -4.42 6.62
N ARG A 5 -1.64 -5.36 6.95
CA ARG A 5 -0.88 -5.38 8.21
C ARG A 5 0.47 -4.72 7.95
N MET A 6 1.01 -4.06 8.98
CA MET A 6 2.29 -3.32 8.92
C MET A 6 3.50 -4.18 8.50
N GLN A 7 3.34 -5.50 8.37
CA GLN A 7 4.35 -6.45 7.89
C GLN A 7 4.27 -6.69 6.36
N GLY A 8 3.49 -5.90 5.62
CA GLY A 8 3.33 -6.05 4.16
C GLY A 8 2.39 -7.19 3.74
N GLU A 9 1.74 -7.85 4.71
CA GLU A 9 0.69 -8.84 4.45
C GLU A 9 -0.59 -8.17 3.92
N CYS A 10 -1.34 -8.89 3.07
CA CYS A 10 -2.68 -8.51 2.62
C CYS A 10 -2.79 -7.10 2.00
N PHE A 11 -1.76 -6.74 1.25
CA PHE A 11 -1.60 -5.48 0.52
C PHE A 11 -2.36 -5.42 -0.83
N SER A 12 -2.63 -6.57 -1.46
CA SER A 12 -3.20 -6.61 -2.82
C SER A 12 -4.72 -6.55 -2.82
N CYS A 13 -5.27 -5.66 -3.63
CA CYS A 13 -6.70 -5.59 -3.96
C CYS A 13 -7.15 -6.63 -5.00
N GLY A 14 -6.30 -7.61 -5.35
CA GLY A 14 -6.55 -8.53 -6.46
C GLY A 14 -6.27 -7.89 -7.83
N LYS A 15 -6.39 -8.68 -8.91
CA LYS A 15 -6.08 -8.24 -10.28
C LYS A 15 -7.09 -7.22 -10.82
N ASP A 16 -8.33 -7.30 -10.35
CA ASP A 16 -9.47 -6.49 -10.77
C ASP A 16 -9.82 -5.38 -9.76
N GLY A 17 -9.05 -5.26 -8.67
CA GLY A 17 -9.29 -4.29 -7.60
C GLY A 17 -10.46 -4.65 -6.67
N SER A 18 -11.18 -5.75 -6.91
CA SER A 18 -12.37 -6.16 -6.16
C SER A 18 -12.09 -6.52 -4.69
N GLY A 19 -10.83 -6.77 -4.35
CA GLY A 19 -10.41 -7.06 -2.99
C GLY A 19 -10.43 -5.83 -2.07
N CYS A 20 -10.41 -4.61 -2.60
CA CYS A 20 -10.39 -3.39 -1.77
C CYS A 20 -11.68 -2.60 -1.89
N VAL A 21 -11.93 -1.79 -0.86
CA VAL A 21 -13.04 -0.86 -0.80
C VAL A 21 -12.53 0.51 -0.38
N ALA A 22 -13.10 1.55 -0.97
CA ALA A 22 -12.90 2.91 -0.52
C ALA A 22 -13.57 3.08 0.86
N MET A 23 -12.76 3.37 1.88
CA MET A 23 -13.28 3.64 3.22
C MET A 23 -14.09 4.95 3.21
N GLY A 24 -15.25 4.94 3.87
CA GLY A 24 -16.11 6.12 4.03
C GLY A 24 -17.28 6.13 3.08
N LEU A 25 -17.52 7.27 2.43
CA LEU A 25 -18.76 7.56 1.70
C LEU A 25 -19.04 6.57 0.56
N HIS A 26 -18.00 6.07 -0.10
CA HIS A 26 -18.11 5.19 -1.27
C HIS A 26 -18.02 3.69 -0.93
N ALA A 27 -18.11 3.32 0.35
CA ALA A 27 -17.98 1.93 0.79
C ALA A 27 -19.13 1.04 0.29
N ASP A 28 -20.29 1.64 0.00
CA ASP A 28 -21.48 0.99 -0.54
C ASP A 28 -21.32 0.50 -1.99
N SER A 29 -20.41 1.11 -2.76
CA SER A 29 -20.10 0.68 -4.13
C SER A 29 -19.37 -0.67 -4.20
N TRP A 30 -18.87 -1.17 -3.07
CA TRP A 30 -18.12 -2.42 -3.03
C TRP A 30 -19.04 -3.64 -3.03
N GLN A 31 -18.93 -4.44 -4.08
CA GLN A 31 -19.61 -5.72 -4.20
C GLN A 31 -18.80 -6.79 -3.45
N ALA A 32 -18.97 -6.83 -2.14
CA ALA A 32 -18.37 -7.87 -1.31
C ALA A 32 -18.80 -9.26 -1.80
N ALA A 33 -17.89 -10.25 -1.73
CA ALA A 33 -18.24 -11.63 -2.02
C ALA A 33 -19.43 -12.08 -1.12
N PRO A 34 -20.42 -12.82 -1.66
CA PRO A 34 -21.75 -12.98 -1.09
C PRO A 34 -21.86 -13.80 0.23
N ALA A 35 -20.78 -13.93 1.02
CA ALA A 35 -20.72 -14.93 2.10
C ALA A 35 -20.17 -14.47 3.45
N SER A 36 -19.95 -13.18 3.74
CA SER A 36 -19.49 -12.82 5.10
C SER A 36 -19.95 -11.45 5.58
N THR A 37 -20.91 -11.45 6.49
CA THR A 37 -21.12 -10.36 7.44
C THR A 37 -19.93 -10.32 8.40
N GLY A 38 -19.43 -9.13 8.74
CA GLY A 38 -18.33 -8.95 9.71
C GLY A 38 -16.91 -9.02 9.13
N GLN A 39 -16.71 -8.72 7.85
CA GLN A 39 -15.37 -8.60 7.27
C GLN A 39 -14.59 -7.44 7.89
N GLN A 40 -13.35 -7.70 8.28
CA GLN A 40 -12.43 -6.70 8.78
C GLN A 40 -11.49 -6.26 7.68
N LEU A 41 -11.42 -4.95 7.46
CA LEU A 41 -10.58 -4.30 6.48
C LEU A 41 -9.66 -3.32 7.22
N TYR A 42 -8.41 -3.25 6.78
CA TYR A 42 -7.38 -2.46 7.44
C TYR A 42 -6.66 -1.60 6.41
N LEU A 43 -6.42 -0.35 6.77
CA LEU A 43 -5.61 0.61 6.02
C LEU A 43 -4.96 1.58 7.00
N VAL A 44 -3.85 2.19 6.58
CA VAL A 44 -3.25 3.34 7.26
C VAL A 44 -3.69 4.61 6.55
N THR A 45 -3.99 5.67 7.29
CA THR A 45 -4.28 6.99 6.73
C THR A 45 -3.08 7.93 6.91
N GLY A 46 -3.05 9.00 6.13
CA GLY A 46 -2.12 10.10 6.36
C GLY A 46 -2.48 10.92 7.61
N PRO A 47 -1.75 12.03 7.83
CA PRO A 47 -2.05 12.97 8.91
C PRO A 47 -3.44 13.61 8.72
N GLN A 48 -3.96 14.23 9.77
CA GLN A 48 -5.34 14.72 9.82
C GLN A 48 -5.70 15.70 8.68
N ASP A 49 -4.74 16.48 8.23
CA ASP A 49 -4.85 17.48 7.16
C ASP A 49 -4.72 16.87 5.74
N ALA A 50 -4.21 15.65 5.63
CA ALA A 50 -4.07 14.91 4.38
C ALA A 50 -4.29 13.39 4.60
N PRO A 51 -5.52 12.96 4.94
CA PRO A 51 -5.78 11.57 5.35
C PRO A 51 -5.71 10.58 4.18
N CYS A 52 -5.89 11.05 2.94
CA CYS A 52 -5.88 10.25 1.74
C CYS A 52 -4.46 9.81 1.40
N VAL A 53 -4.21 8.50 1.37
CA VAL A 53 -2.92 7.91 1.01
C VAL A 53 -3.09 6.74 0.07
N TYR A 54 -2.05 6.48 -0.71
CA TYR A 54 -1.91 5.29 -1.52
C TYR A 54 -0.83 4.39 -0.91
N HIS A 55 -1.12 3.12 -0.80
CA HIS A 55 -0.17 2.12 -0.33
C HIS A 55 0.58 1.56 -1.54
N TYR A 56 1.92 1.49 -1.44
CA TYR A 56 2.81 0.90 -2.44
C TYR A 56 3.61 -0.25 -1.83
N ARG A 57 3.83 -1.32 -2.60
CA ARG A 57 4.71 -2.43 -2.21
C ARG A 57 5.77 -2.57 -3.28
N ALA A 58 7.00 -2.25 -2.91
CA ALA A 58 8.17 -2.42 -3.76
C ALA A 58 8.98 -3.62 -3.26
N LEU A 59 9.42 -4.46 -4.19
CA LEU A 59 10.42 -5.48 -3.95
C LEU A 59 11.69 -5.01 -4.66
N LEU A 60 12.76 -4.77 -3.90
CA LEU A 60 14.03 -4.33 -4.44
C LEU A 60 15.04 -5.48 -4.34
N GLU A 61 15.69 -5.76 -5.45
CA GLU A 61 16.85 -6.66 -5.49
C GLU A 61 18.09 -5.79 -5.66
N VAL A 62 18.90 -5.72 -4.60
CA VAL A 62 20.15 -4.95 -4.60
C VAL A 62 21.26 -5.85 -5.13
N SER A 63 21.98 -5.39 -6.15
CA SER A 63 23.14 -6.08 -6.70
C SER A 63 24.36 -5.19 -6.66
N GLY A 64 25.50 -5.77 -6.32
CA GLY A 64 26.78 -5.08 -6.18
C GLY A 64 27.93 -6.09 -6.15
N SER A 65 29.12 -5.63 -6.52
CA SER A 65 30.34 -6.45 -6.43
C SER A 65 30.95 -6.48 -5.02
N GLU A 66 30.56 -5.54 -4.17
CA GLU A 66 31.07 -5.36 -2.81
C GLU A 66 29.91 -5.04 -1.86
N GLU A 67 30.06 -5.42 -0.60
CA GLU A 67 29.11 -5.09 0.46
C GLU A 67 29.32 -3.63 0.88
N VAL A 68 28.22 -2.87 0.96
CA VAL A 68 28.24 -1.44 1.29
C VAL A 68 27.24 -1.15 2.41
N GLU A 69 27.66 -0.31 3.35
CA GLU A 69 26.78 0.23 4.39
C GLU A 69 26.34 1.63 3.97
N GLY A 70 25.02 1.88 3.92
CA GLY A 70 24.49 3.14 3.41
C GLY A 70 22.98 3.26 3.48
N LEU A 71 22.48 4.39 2.98
CA LEU A 71 21.04 4.69 2.93
C LEU A 71 20.43 4.16 1.63
N LEU A 72 19.26 3.53 1.71
CA LEU A 72 18.48 3.12 0.54
C LEU A 72 17.24 4.00 0.42
N GLN A 73 17.13 4.75 -0.67
CA GLN A 73 15.98 5.61 -0.96
C GLN A 73 15.28 5.15 -2.24
N LEU A 74 13.96 5.08 -2.18
CA LEU A 74 13.09 4.80 -3.32
C LEU A 74 12.20 6.01 -3.62
N THR A 75 12.22 6.48 -4.85
CA THR A 75 11.29 7.51 -5.34
C THR A 75 10.41 6.91 -6.44
N ILE A 76 9.09 6.96 -6.23
CA ILE A 76 8.10 6.60 -7.24
C ILE A 76 7.67 7.88 -7.95
N VAL A 77 7.89 7.95 -9.27
CA VAL A 77 7.42 9.06 -10.11
C VAL A 77 6.14 8.62 -10.81
N MET A 78 5.05 9.32 -10.54
CA MET A 78 3.75 9.04 -11.14
C MET A 78 3.58 9.78 -12.48
N PRO A 79 2.72 9.29 -13.40
CA PRO A 79 2.52 9.91 -14.71
C PRO A 79 2.02 11.37 -14.66
N ASP A 80 1.37 11.76 -13.56
CA ASP A 80 0.88 13.11 -13.30
C ASP A 80 1.96 14.07 -12.79
N GLY A 81 3.21 13.59 -12.65
CA GLY A 81 4.35 14.37 -12.19
C GLY A 81 4.54 14.39 -10.67
N HIS A 82 3.62 13.79 -9.90
CA HIS A 82 3.80 13.67 -8.46
C HIS A 82 4.88 12.64 -8.11
N THR A 83 5.55 12.86 -6.99
CA THR A 83 6.57 11.94 -6.48
C THR A 83 6.23 11.46 -5.08
N ALA A 84 6.49 10.19 -4.81
CA ALA A 84 6.42 9.60 -3.48
C ALA A 84 7.81 9.08 -3.09
N ASN A 85 8.34 9.58 -1.98
CA ASN A 85 9.69 9.26 -1.50
C ASN A 85 9.60 8.34 -0.28
N PHE A 86 10.40 7.28 -0.28
CA PHE A 86 10.44 6.27 0.76
C PHE A 86 11.88 6.03 1.19
N ASP A 87 12.12 6.11 2.50
CA ASP A 87 13.38 5.69 3.11
C ASP A 87 13.26 4.21 3.49
N LEU A 88 14.16 3.39 2.95
CA LEU A 88 14.21 1.95 3.12
C LEU A 88 15.45 1.51 3.93
N THR A 89 16.14 2.45 4.56
CA THR A 89 17.40 2.21 5.29
C THR A 89 17.24 1.29 6.52
N ALA A 90 16.01 0.99 6.94
CA ALA A 90 15.75 0.02 7.99
C ALA A 90 14.56 -0.88 7.62
N GLY A 91 14.88 -2.12 7.23
CA GLY A 91 13.98 -3.27 7.27
C GLY A 91 14.46 -4.25 8.33
#